data_AF-A0A2U3H186-F1
#
_entry.id   AF-A0A2U3H186-F1
#
_cell.length_a   1.000
_cell.length_b   1.000
_cell.length_c   1.000
_cell.angle_alpha   90.00
_cell.angle_beta   90.00
_cell.angle_gamma   90.00
#
_symmetry.space_group_name_H-M   'P 1'
#
loop_
_entity.id
_entity.type
_entity.pdbx_description
1 polymer ?
#
loop_
_entity_poly.entity_id
_entity_poly.type
_entity_poly.pdbx_seq_one_letter_code
_entity_poly.pdbx_strand_id
1 'polypeptide(L)'
;MDASHEAALGLHQLEGYLYQEANRLEAHRKARDFAWELPGLTTDQRLVIEQAYAHEQEENARQVTRRIAERIQQVEAQYAARHRRRTREMAIAMGVVTLGLIGLCIAVILGMSAGSAAR
;
A
#
# COMPACT_ATOMS: atom_id res chain seq x y z
N MET A 1 -17.34 15.97 6.94
CA MET A 1 -16.93 14.96 5.95
C MET A 1 -17.34 15.48 4.59
N ASP A 2 -16.42 15.45 3.63
CA ASP A 2 -16.63 16.02 2.29
C ASP A 2 -17.32 14.99 1.40
N ALA A 3 -18.46 15.35 0.81
CA ALA A 3 -19.26 14.45 -0.03
C ALA A 3 -18.48 13.93 -1.24
N SER A 4 -17.51 14.71 -1.75
CA SER A 4 -16.62 14.28 -2.82
C SER A 4 -15.68 13.15 -2.40
N HIS A 5 -15.25 13.12 -1.14
CA HIS A 5 -14.41 12.04 -0.62
C HIS A 5 -15.20 10.73 -0.48
N GLU A 6 -16.45 10.81 -0.01
CA GLU A 6 -17.33 9.65 0.12
C GLU A 6 -17.72 9.08 -1.25
N ALA A 7 -17.99 9.94 -2.23
CA ALA A 7 -18.25 9.51 -3.61
C ALA A 7 -17.02 8.81 -4.24
N ALA A 8 -15.81 9.32 -4.02
CA ALA A 8 -14.58 8.70 -4.50
C ALA A 8 -14.34 7.32 -3.88
N LEU A 9 -14.59 7.19 -2.57
CA LEU A 9 -14.53 5.90 -1.87
C LEU A 9 -15.53 4.89 -2.43
N GLY A 10 -16.77 5.31 -2.65
CA GLY A 10 -17.81 4.47 -3.25
C GLY A 10 -17.44 3.99 -4.65
N LEU A 11 -16.89 4.88 -5.49
CA LEU A 11 -16.47 4.54 -6.84
C LEU A 11 -15.34 3.50 -6.84
N HIS A 12 -14.35 3.65 -5.96
CA HIS A 12 -13.25 2.70 -5.84
C HIS A 12 -13.73 1.31 -5.37
N GLN A 13 -14.73 1.26 -4.48
CA GLN A 13 -15.33 -0.02 -4.06
C GLN A 13 -16.10 -0.69 -5.21
N LEU A 14 -16.85 0.09 -5.98
CA LEU A 14 -17.60 -0.40 -7.14
C LEU A 14 -16.64 -0.93 -8.21
N GLU A 15 -15.56 -0.21 -8.50
CA GLU A 15 -14.53 -0.63 -9.47
C GLU A 15 -13.89 -1.97 -9.04
N GLY A 16 -13.54 -2.10 -7.75
CA GLY A 16 -13.01 -3.36 -7.20
C GLY A 16 -14.00 -4.52 -7.33
N TYR A 17 -15.28 -4.28 -7.04
CA TYR A 17 -16.33 -5.28 -7.21
C TYR A 17 -16.49 -5.69 -8.67
N LEU A 18 -16.59 -4.73 -9.59
CA LEU A 18 -16.75 -4.99 -11.03
C LEU A 18 -15.56 -5.76 -11.60
N TYR A 19 -14.33 -5.43 -11.17
CA TYR A 19 -13.13 -6.14 -11.58
C TYR A 19 -13.15 -7.61 -11.09
N GLN A 20 -13.54 -7.84 -9.84
CA GLN A 20 -13.66 -9.19 -9.30
C GLN A 20 -14.74 -10.00 -10.01
N GLU A 21 -15.89 -9.39 -10.28
CA GLU A 21 -17.00 -10.03 -10.98
C GLU A 21 -16.65 -10.38 -12.44
N ALA A 22 -15.95 -9.48 -13.14
CA ALA A 22 -15.46 -9.73 -14.49
C ALA A 22 -14.50 -10.93 -14.54
N ASN A 23 -13.54 -10.99 -13.62
CA ASN A 23 -12.60 -12.11 -13.52
C ASN A 23 -13.30 -13.43 -13.21
N ARG A 24 -14.31 -13.42 -12.34
CA ARG A 24 -15.13 -14.60 -12.03
C ARG A 24 -15.86 -15.12 -13.27
N LEU A 25 -16.53 -14.23 -14.00
CA LEU A 25 -17.25 -14.58 -15.23
C LEU A 25 -16.29 -15.13 -16.30
N GLU A 26 -15.09 -14.54 -16.43
CA GLU A 26 -14.08 -15.02 -17.34
C GLU A 26 -13.55 -16.42 -16.95
N ALA A 27 -13.33 -16.67 -15.67
CA ALA A 27 -12.92 -17.98 -15.16
C ALA A 27 -13.97 -19.06 -15.47
N HIS A 28 -15.25 -18.78 -15.23
CA HIS A 28 -16.35 -19.68 -15.59
C HIS A 28 -16.43 -19.93 -17.10
N ARG A 29 -16.24 -18.89 -17.93
CA ARG A 29 -16.22 -19.05 -19.38
C ARG A 29 -15.09 -19.99 -19.81
N LYS A 30 -13.87 -19.78 -19.30
CA LYS A 30 -12.71 -20.65 -19.59
C LYS A 30 -12.94 -22.09 -19.14
N ALA A 31 -13.54 -22.28 -17.96
CA ALA A 31 -13.90 -23.59 -17.43
C ALA A 31 -14.83 -24.35 -18.37
N ARG A 32 -15.88 -23.66 -18.85
CA ARG A 32 -16.87 -24.18 -19.77
C ARG A 32 -16.26 -24.54 -21.13
N ASP A 33 -15.47 -23.63 -21.70
CA ASP A 33 -14.82 -23.86 -22.99
C ASP A 33 -13.89 -25.08 -22.91
N PHE A 34 -13.12 -25.22 -21.81
CA PHE A 34 -12.27 -26.40 -21.54
C PHE A 34 -13.08 -27.70 -21.40
N ALA A 35 -14.17 -27.68 -20.63
CA ALA A 35 -15.02 -28.86 -20.47
C ALA A 35 -15.71 -29.26 -21.79
N TRP A 36 -15.94 -28.30 -22.69
CA TRP A 36 -16.52 -28.56 -24.00
C TRP A 36 -15.61 -29.37 -24.92
N GLU A 37 -14.30 -29.12 -24.83
CA GLU A 37 -13.25 -29.77 -25.62
C GLU A 37 -12.99 -31.22 -25.22
N LEU A 38 -13.48 -31.69 -24.07
CA LEU A 38 -13.28 -33.05 -23.59
C LEU A 38 -14.36 -34.02 -24.14
N PRO A 39 -14.02 -34.89 -25.13
CA PRO A 39 -14.98 -35.85 -25.68
C PRO A 39 -15.31 -36.97 -24.68
N GLY A 40 -16.54 -37.46 -24.73
CA GLY A 40 -16.97 -38.63 -23.94
C GLY A 40 -17.50 -38.34 -22.53
N LEU A 41 -17.49 -37.08 -22.08
CA LEU A 41 -18.10 -36.68 -20.81
C LEU A 41 -19.61 -36.44 -20.95
N THR A 42 -20.38 -36.95 -20.00
CA THR A 42 -21.80 -36.59 -19.85
C THR A 42 -21.92 -35.14 -19.39
N THR A 43 -23.10 -34.54 -19.58
CA THR A 43 -23.39 -33.16 -19.14
C THR A 43 -23.12 -32.96 -17.65
N ASP A 44 -23.47 -33.93 -16.81
CA ASP A 44 -23.23 -33.85 -15.36
C ASP A 44 -21.73 -33.88 -15.03
N GLN A 45 -20.95 -34.70 -15.72
CA GLN A 45 -19.50 -34.76 -15.51
C GLN A 45 -18.81 -33.46 -15.96
N ARG A 46 -19.28 -32.84 -17.06
CA ARG A 46 -18.80 -31.53 -17.50
C ARG A 46 -19.09 -30.45 -16.47
N LEU A 47 -20.31 -30.39 -15.95
CA LEU A 47 -20.69 -29.41 -14.94
C LEU A 47 -19.83 -29.51 -13.67
N VAL A 48 -19.51 -30.73 -13.22
CA VAL A 48 -18.63 -30.96 -12.06
C VAL A 48 -17.22 -30.44 -12.32
N ILE A 49 -16.65 -30.68 -13.51
CA ILE A 49 -15.32 -30.20 -13.89
C ILE A 49 -15.31 -28.68 -14.03
N GLU A 50 -16.35 -28.10 -14.63
CA GLU A 50 -16.51 -26.64 -14.77
C GLU A 50 -16.51 -25.94 -13.41
N GLN A 51 -17.28 -26.48 -12.44
CA GLN A 51 -17.33 -25.93 -11.08
C GLN A 51 -16.01 -26.08 -10.34
N ALA A 52 -15.37 -27.25 -10.44
CA ALA A 52 -14.07 -27.49 -9.80
C ALA A 52 -12.98 -26.56 -10.34
N TYR A 53 -12.91 -26.40 -11.66
CA TYR A 53 -11.93 -25.53 -12.31
C TYR A 53 -12.18 -24.05 -12.02
N ALA A 54 -13.45 -23.61 -12.03
CA ALA A 54 -13.79 -22.24 -11.66
C ALA A 54 -13.40 -21.93 -10.20
N HIS A 55 -13.66 -22.87 -9.28
CA HIS A 55 -13.27 -22.73 -7.88
C HIS A 55 -11.75 -22.64 -7.70
N GLU A 56 -10.99 -23.50 -8.39
CA GLU A 56 -9.52 -23.46 -8.36
C GLU A 56 -8.97 -22.13 -8.90
N GLN A 57 -9.56 -21.60 -9.98
CA GLN A 57 -9.16 -20.31 -10.54
C GLN A 57 -9.47 -19.14 -9.62
N GLU A 58 -10.61 -19.15 -8.93
CA GLU A 58 -10.92 -18.16 -7.90
C GLU A 58 -9.90 -18.17 -6.75
N GLU A 59 -9.53 -19.36 -6.28
CA GLU A 59 -8.57 -19.52 -5.18
C GLU A 59 -7.16 -19.07 -5.61
N ASN A 60 -6.73 -19.42 -6.82
CA ASN A 60 -5.46 -18.93 -7.39
C ASN A 60 -5.44 -17.41 -7.52
N ALA A 61 -6.51 -16.80 -8.03
CA ALA A 61 -6.62 -15.36 -8.13
C ALA A 61 -6.50 -14.68 -6.75
N ARG A 62 -7.20 -15.21 -5.73
CA ARG A 62 -7.11 -14.72 -4.34
C ARG A 62 -5.69 -14.81 -3.79
N GLN A 63 -5.02 -15.94 -3.99
CA GLN A 63 -3.65 -16.13 -3.50
C GLN A 63 -2.66 -15.18 -4.16
N VAL A 64 -2.78 -14.96 -5.47
CA VAL A 64 -1.92 -14.03 -6.21
C VAL A 64 -2.15 -12.60 -5.73
N THR A 65 -3.41 -12.16 -5.61
CA THR A 65 -3.74 -10.82 -5.10
C THR A 65 -3.20 -10.61 -3.68
N ARG A 66 -3.37 -11.61 -2.81
CA ARG A 66 -2.82 -11.57 -1.44
C ARG A 66 -1.30 -11.44 -1.44
N ARG A 67 -0.60 -12.24 -2.25
CA ARG A 67 0.86 -12.18 -2.34
C ARG A 67 1.35 -10.83 -2.87
N ILE A 68 0.64 -10.23 -3.83
CA ILE A 68 0.94 -8.89 -4.33
C ILE A 68 0.74 -7.86 -3.22
N ALA A 69 -0.37 -7.91 -2.48
CA ALA A 69 -0.63 -7.01 -1.37
C ALA A 69 0.44 -7.11 -0.27
N GLU A 70 0.82 -8.34 0.12
CA GLU A 70 1.90 -8.59 1.08
C GLU A 70 3.23 -8.02 0.59
N ARG A 71 3.54 -8.18 -0.71
CA ARG A 71 4.77 -7.62 -1.32
C ARG A 71 4.76 -6.09 -1.29
N ILE A 72 3.64 -5.46 -1.62
CA ILE A 72 3.49 -4.00 -1.58
C ILE A 72 3.69 -3.50 -0.14
N GLN A 73 3.04 -4.12 0.84
CA GLN A 73 3.21 -3.77 2.25
C GLN A 73 4.64 -3.92 2.74
N GLN A 74 5.33 -4.99 2.34
CA GLN A 74 6.75 -5.18 2.66
C GLN A 74 7.62 -4.06 2.08
N VAL A 75 7.38 -3.69 0.82
CA VAL A 75 8.10 -2.61 0.14
C VAL A 75 7.80 -1.26 0.82
N GLU A 76 6.55 -0.96 1.10
CA GLU A 76 6.15 0.25 1.84
C GLU A 76 6.79 0.31 3.23
N ALA A 77 6.82 -0.80 3.98
CA ALA A 77 7.46 -0.86 5.28
C ALA A 77 8.97 -0.59 5.20
N GLN A 78 9.64 -1.13 4.18
CA GLN A 78 11.06 -0.87 3.94
C GLN A 78 11.35 0.59 3.60
N TYR A 79 10.52 1.22 2.77
CA TYR A 79 10.65 2.65 2.45
C TYR A 79 10.29 3.55 3.65
N ALA A 80 9.21 3.25 4.36
CA ALA A 80 8.77 3.99 5.53
C ALA A 80 9.81 3.95 6.66
N ALA A 81 10.45 2.79 6.90
CA ALA A 81 11.53 2.67 7.87
C ALA A 81 12.73 3.56 7.50
N ARG A 82 13.08 3.64 6.21
CA ARG A 82 14.19 4.47 5.72
C ARG A 82 13.88 5.97 5.81
N HIS A 83 12.65 6.37 5.52
CA HIS A 83 12.19 7.76 5.65
C HIS A 83 12.08 8.21 7.12
N ARG A 84 11.55 7.36 8.01
CA ARG A 84 11.46 7.66 9.45
C ARG A 84 12.83 7.83 10.09
N ARG A 85 13.82 7.03 9.66
CA ARG A 85 15.19 7.16 10.16
C ARG A 85 15.83 8.48 9.72
N ARG A 86 15.76 8.83 8.44
CA ARG A 86 16.31 10.09 7.93
C ARG A 86 15.63 11.33 8.53
N THR A 87 14.31 11.33 8.65
CA THR A 87 13.57 12.46 9.24
C THR A 87 13.93 12.67 10.70
N ARG A 88 14.10 11.58 11.46
CA ARG A 88 14.58 11.65 12.85
C ARG A 88 16.02 12.17 12.95
N GLU A 89 16.92 11.70 12.08
CA GLU A 89 18.31 12.17 12.02
C GLU A 89 18.36 13.68 11.66
N MET A 90 17.57 14.13 10.70
CA MET A 90 17.44 15.55 10.33
C MET A 90 16.86 16.41 11.46
N ALA A 91 15.84 15.91 12.16
CA ALA A 91 15.26 16.63 13.30
C ALA A 91 16.26 16.80 14.45
N ILE A 92 17.07 15.77 14.72
CA ILE A 92 18.15 15.85 15.73
C ILE A 92 19.22 16.86 15.28
N ALA A 93 19.68 16.77 14.03
CA ALA A 93 20.68 17.69 13.50
C ALA A 93 20.21 19.15 13.56
N MET A 94 18.95 19.39 13.15
CA MET A 94 18.33 20.71 13.24
C MET A 94 18.25 21.19 14.68
N GLY A 95 17.86 20.34 15.63
CA GLY A 95 17.86 20.66 17.06
C GLY A 95 19.25 21.05 17.59
N VAL A 96 20.30 20.30 17.23
CA VAL A 96 21.69 20.61 17.62
C VAL A 96 22.13 21.96 17.07
N VAL A 97 21.85 22.25 15.80
CA VAL A 97 22.17 23.55 15.18
C VAL A 97 21.42 24.69 15.88
N THR A 98 20.12 24.52 16.15
CA THR A 98 19.33 25.53 16.85
C THR A 98 19.88 25.80 18.26
N LEU A 99 20.18 24.75 19.03
CA LEU A 99 20.80 24.90 20.36
C LEU A 99 22.17 25.57 20.28
N GLY A 100 23.01 25.21 19.31
CA GLY A 100 24.32 25.82 19.09
C GLY A 100 24.21 27.31 18.77
N LEU A 101 23.27 27.71 17.91
CA LEU A 101 23.00 29.11 17.58
C LEU A 101 22.49 29.89 18.80
N ILE A 102 21.58 29.31 19.58
CA ILE A 102 21.11 29.93 20.83
C ILE A 102 22.27 30.14 21.79
N GLY A 103 23.11 29.12 22.00
CA GLY A 103 24.30 29.21 22.84
C GLY A 103 25.28 30.28 22.37
N LEU A 104 25.52 30.36 21.06
CA LEU A 104 26.35 31.40 20.45
C LEU A 104 25.77 32.79 20.71
N CYS A 105 24.47 33.00 20.48
CA CYS A 105 23.81 34.27 20.75
C CYS A 105 23.93 34.67 22.22
N ILE A 106 23.71 33.75 23.16
CA ILE A 106 23.87 34.00 24.60
C ILE A 106 25.31 34.41 24.92
N ALA A 107 26.31 33.70 24.38
CA ALA A 107 27.72 34.00 24.59
C ALA A 107 28.09 35.39 24.04
N VAL A 108 27.60 35.76 22.86
CA VAL A 108 27.81 37.09 22.28
C VAL A 108 27.18 38.18 23.15
N ILE A 109 25.93 38.00 23.60
CA ILE A 109 25.24 38.98 24.45
C ILE A 109 25.98 39.17 25.78
N LEU A 110 26.39 38.08 26.42
CA LEU A 110 27.17 38.13 27.67
C LEU A 110 28.54 38.80 27.45
N GLY A 111 29.23 38.46 26.35
CA GLY A 111 30.50 39.09 25.98
C GLY A 111 30.37 40.60 25.72
N MET A 112 29.27 41.02 25.07
CA MET A 112 28.96 42.44 24.86
C MET A 112 28.66 43.16 26.19
N SER A 113 27.91 42.54 27.09
CA SER A 113 27.64 43.11 28.42
C SER A 113 28.91 43.26 29.26
N ALA A 114 29.80 42.26 29.24
CA ALA A 114 31.07 42.30 29.96
C ALA A 114 32.03 43.34 29.38
N GLY A 115 32.05 43.50 28.05
CA GLY A 115 32.84 44.53 27.37
C GLY A 115 32.33 45.96 27.60
N SER A 116 31.02 46.13 27.86
CA SER A 116 30.43 47.44 28.19
C SER A 116 30.65 47.90 29.62
N ALA A 117 30.92 46.99 30.56
CA ALA A 117 31.21 47.30 31.96
C ALA A 117 32.71 47.58 32.24
N ALA A 118 33.59 47.33 31.25
CA ALA A 118 35.04 47.52 31.33
C ALA A 118 35.55 48.77 30.59
N ARG A 119 34.66 49.61 30.06
CA ARG A 119 34.94 50.95 29.50
C ARG A 119 34.33 52.02 30.40
#